data_AF-A0A7S0BU69-F1
#
_entry.id   AF-A0A7S0BU69-F1
#
_cell.length_a   1.000
_cell.length_b   1.000
_cell.length_c   1.000
_cell.angle_alpha   90.00
_cell.angle_beta   90.00
_cell.angle_gamma   90.00
#
_symmetry.space_group_name_H-M   'P 1'
#
loop_
_entity.id
_entity.type
_entity.pdbx_description
1 polymer ?
#
loop_
_entity_poly.entity_id
_entity_poly.type
_entity_poly.pdbx_seq_one_letter_code
_entity_poly.pdbx_strand_id
1 'polypeptide(L)'
;ERSHMPNRLWEKIKLPSNYTKALEIVDERMQYWPKFLIHKAKQRLTKITQYLIRKRRLKLRAKTRLVGINKKVEKRDRSREAKALRAAKLDRTIEKELLERLRSGTYDSIY
;
A
#
# COMPACT_ATOMS: atom_id res chain seq x y z
N GLU A 1 40.48 -5.86 17.54
CA GLU A 1 40.16 -6.41 18.88
C GLU A 1 38.96 -7.36 18.92
N ARG A 2 37.83 -7.10 18.24
CA ARG A 2 36.63 -7.97 18.31
C ARG A 2 36.50 -9.05 17.22
N SER A 3 37.53 -9.26 16.39
CA SER A 3 37.50 -10.22 15.26
C SER A 3 37.23 -11.66 15.70
N HIS A 4 37.72 -12.06 16.87
CA HIS A 4 37.55 -13.41 17.41
C HIS A 4 36.15 -13.68 17.99
N MET A 5 35.30 -12.65 18.11
CA MET A 5 33.94 -12.77 18.64
C MET A 5 32.92 -12.26 17.60
N PRO A 6 32.50 -13.09 16.64
CA PRO A 6 31.59 -12.67 15.56
C PRO A 6 30.27 -12.07 16.06
N ASN A 7 29.75 -12.58 17.18
CA ASN A 7 28.51 -12.08 17.81
C ASN A 7 28.64 -10.64 18.36
N ARG A 8 29.85 -10.21 18.70
CA ARG A 8 30.15 -8.88 19.27
C ARG A 8 30.90 -7.98 18.29
N LEU A 9 31.05 -8.41 17.03
CA LEU A 9 31.84 -7.71 16.02
C LEU A 9 31.34 -6.27 15.78
N TRP A 10 30.02 -6.07 15.79
CA TRP A 10 29.39 -4.80 15.47
C TRP A 10 28.97 -4.04 16.72
N GLU A 11 29.39 -2.78 16.81
CA GLU A 11 28.88 -1.84 17.77
C GLU A 11 27.73 -1.02 17.16
N LYS A 12 26.64 -0.85 17.92
CA LYS A 12 25.49 -0.07 17.49
C LYS A 12 25.39 1.19 18.34
N ILE A 13 25.38 2.35 17.68
CA ILE A 13 25.26 3.66 18.32
C ILE A 13 23.92 4.27 17.88
N LYS A 14 23.14 4.76 18.84
CA LYS A 14 21.85 5.42 18.57
C LYS A 14 22.10 6.86 18.16
N LEU A 15 21.69 7.23 16.95
CA LEU A 15 21.75 8.62 16.48
C LEU A 15 20.50 9.41 16.93
N PRO A 16 20.63 10.70 17.26
CA PRO A 16 19.51 11.56 17.59
C PRO A 16 18.64 11.81 16.35
N SER A 17 17.40 12.24 16.56
CA SER A 17 16.50 12.58 15.44
C SER A 17 16.90 13.89 14.74
N ASN A 18 17.65 14.77 15.41
CA ASN A 18 18.14 16.00 14.80
C ASN A 18 19.32 15.66 13.88
N TYR A 19 19.18 16.01 12.60
CA TYR A 19 20.16 15.70 11.56
C TYR A 19 21.53 16.34 11.82
N THR A 20 21.58 17.58 12.33
CA THR A 20 22.85 18.27 12.59
C THR A 20 23.61 17.57 13.72
N LYS A 21 22.95 17.31 14.83
CA LYS A 21 23.51 16.56 15.97
C LYS A 21 23.94 15.14 15.58
N ALA A 22 23.21 14.50 14.67
CA ALA A 22 23.58 13.17 14.16
C ALA A 22 24.84 13.21 13.30
N LEU A 23 25.07 14.29 12.53
CA LEU A 23 26.31 14.49 11.78
C LEU A 23 27.50 14.74 12.71
N GLU A 24 27.32 15.57 13.74
CA GLU A 24 28.34 15.84 14.75
C GLU A 24 28.82 14.55 15.43
N ILE A 25 27.89 13.67 15.83
CA ILE A 25 28.23 12.37 16.42
C ILE A 25 29.01 11.47 15.45
N VAL A 26 28.65 11.50 14.15
CA VAL A 26 29.40 10.74 13.13
C VAL A 26 30.82 11.27 13.01
N ASP A 27 31.01 12.58 13.04
CA ASP A 27 32.34 13.20 12.99
C ASP A 27 33.17 12.87 14.22
N GLU A 28 32.60 13.00 15.42
CA GLU A 28 33.27 12.69 16.68
C GLU A 28 33.70 11.23 16.74
N ARG A 29 32.78 10.29 16.44
CA ARG A 29 33.05 8.86 16.55
C ARG A 29 33.96 8.32 15.44
N MET A 30 33.96 8.97 14.28
CA MET A 30 34.79 8.57 13.14
C MET A 30 36.03 9.46 12.96
N GLN A 31 36.43 10.28 13.93
CA GLN A 31 37.50 11.27 13.74
C GLN A 31 38.85 10.67 13.29
N TYR A 32 39.16 9.44 13.74
CA TYR A 32 40.40 8.75 13.41
C TYR A 32 40.31 7.88 12.14
N TRP A 33 39.17 7.90 11.45
CA TRP A 33 38.95 7.11 10.24
C TRP A 33 39.32 7.91 8.97
N PRO A 34 39.59 7.23 7.85
CA PRO A 34 39.79 7.87 6.57
C PRO A 34 38.62 8.77 6.16
N LYS A 35 38.92 9.97 5.64
CA LYS A 35 37.93 10.98 5.18
C LYS A 35 36.90 10.40 4.22
N PHE A 36 37.30 9.48 3.34
CA PHE A 36 36.40 8.81 2.41
C PHE A 36 35.27 8.04 3.12
N LEU A 37 35.60 7.29 4.18
CA LEU A 37 34.61 6.51 4.93
C LEU A 37 33.66 7.43 5.71
N ILE A 38 34.19 8.50 6.32
CA ILE A 38 33.37 9.52 7.00
C ILE A 38 32.38 10.14 6.02
N HIS A 39 32.86 10.57 4.85
CA HIS A 39 32.01 11.17 3.82
C HIS A 39 30.92 10.20 3.34
N LYS A 40 31.24 8.92 3.12
CA LYS A 40 30.25 7.90 2.77
C LYS A 40 29.25 7.62 3.88
N ALA A 41 29.67 7.63 5.15
CA ALA A 41 28.77 7.50 6.29
C ALA A 41 27.79 8.67 6.36
N LYS A 42 28.27 9.91 6.19
CA LYS A 42 27.43 11.13 6.11
C LYS A 42 26.43 11.04 4.96
N GLN A 43 26.88 10.68 3.75
CA GLN A 43 26.00 10.51 2.60
C GLN A 43 24.90 9.46 2.85
N ARG A 44 25.24 8.34 3.49
CA ARG A 44 24.25 7.31 3.88
C ARG A 44 23.25 7.85 4.89
N LEU A 45 23.70 8.58 5.91
CA LEU A 45 22.83 9.24 6.88
C LEU A 45 21.84 10.18 6.19
N THR A 46 22.30 11.04 5.29
CA THR A 46 21.44 11.94 4.52
C THR A 46 20.40 11.16 3.72
N LYS A 47 20.81 10.10 3.02
CA LYS A 47 19.90 9.29 2.19
C LYS A 47 18.81 8.60 3.02
N ILE A 48 19.17 8.05 4.18
CA ILE A 48 18.22 7.42 5.09
C ILE A 48 17.25 8.46 5.64
N THR A 49 17.73 9.62 6.08
CA THR A 49 16.87 10.71 6.57
C THR A 49 15.89 11.19 5.50
N GLN A 50 16.36 11.43 4.28
CA GLN A 50 15.50 11.78 3.14
C GLN A 50 14.47 10.69 2.83
N TYR A 51 14.87 9.42 2.87
CA TYR A 51 13.96 8.29 2.69
C TYR A 51 12.86 8.26 3.77
N LEU A 52 13.21 8.48 5.04
CA LEU A 52 12.24 8.54 6.14
C LEU A 52 11.26 9.70 5.96
N ILE A 53 11.73 10.88 5.55
CA ILE A 53 10.88 12.02 5.20
C ILE A 53 9.92 11.66 4.06
N ARG A 54 10.43 11.06 2.98
CA ARG A 54 9.60 10.61 1.84
C ARG A 54 8.58 9.56 2.26
N LYS A 55 8.95 8.60 3.11
CA LYS A 55 8.04 7.58 3.65
C LYS A 55 6.90 8.22 4.45
N ARG A 56 7.21 9.21 5.31
CA ARG A 56 6.19 9.95 6.08
C ARG A 56 5.24 10.72 5.15
N ARG A 57 5.77 11.46 4.18
CA ARG A 57 4.96 12.16 3.16
C ARG A 57 4.06 11.20 2.37
N LEU A 58 4.59 10.03 2.01
CA LEU A 58 3.83 9.01 1.28
C LEU A 58 2.71 8.41 2.13
N LYS A 59 2.92 8.24 3.45
CA LYS A 59 1.91 7.74 4.39
C LYS A 59 0.75 8.72 4.57
N LEU A 60 1.00 10.02 4.51
CA LEU A 60 -0.05 11.06 4.59
C LEU A 60 -0.94 11.10 3.35
N ARG A 61 -0.45 10.64 2.20
CA ARG A 61 -1.24 10.59 0.97
C ARG A 61 -2.15 9.36 1.00
N ALA A 62 -3.47 9.59 0.98
CA ALA A 62 -4.43 8.53 0.78
C ALA A 62 -4.18 7.88 -0.58
N LYS A 63 -3.86 6.58 -0.57
CA LYS A 63 -3.74 5.75 -1.77
C LYS A 63 -4.73 4.61 -1.64
N THR A 64 -5.44 4.32 -2.73
CA THR A 64 -6.22 3.10 -2.84
C THR A 64 -5.27 1.90 -2.75
N ARG A 65 -5.72 0.83 -2.11
CA ARG A 65 -4.96 -0.41 -2.03
C ARG A 65 -4.85 -0.99 -3.45
N LEU A 66 -3.64 -1.21 -3.93
CA LEU A 66 -3.42 -1.98 -5.15
C LEU A 66 -3.86 -3.41 -4.89
N VAL A 67 -4.89 -3.85 -5.60
CA VAL A 67 -5.38 -5.23 -5.57
C VAL A 67 -4.91 -5.92 -6.84
N GLY A 68 -4.40 -7.14 -6.72
CA GLY A 68 -4.03 -7.95 -7.88
C GLY A 68 -5.28 -8.41 -8.64
N ILE A 69 -5.27 -8.29 -9.96
CA ILE A 69 -6.34 -8.80 -10.82
C ILE A 69 -6.10 -10.29 -11.06
N ASN A 70 -6.94 -11.15 -10.50
CA ASN A 70 -6.90 -12.58 -10.79
C ASN A 70 -7.70 -12.91 -12.04
N LYS A 71 -7.02 -12.98 -13.19
CA LYS A 71 -7.64 -13.26 -14.49
C LYS A 71 -8.46 -14.56 -14.53
N LYS A 72 -8.10 -15.58 -13.74
CA LYS A 72 -8.86 -16.85 -13.69
C LYS A 72 -10.22 -16.67 -13.00
N VAL A 73 -10.26 -15.85 -11.96
CA VAL A 73 -11.49 -15.51 -11.24
C VAL A 73 -12.37 -14.63 -12.13
N GLU A 74 -11.80 -13.60 -12.76
CA GLU A 74 -12.53 -12.73 -13.68
C GLU A 74 -13.20 -13.49 -14.83
N LYS A 75 -12.49 -14.43 -15.47
CA LYS A 75 -13.07 -15.29 -16.52
C LYS A 75 -14.21 -16.16 -16.00
N ARG A 76 -14.05 -16.70 -14.79
CA ARG A 76 -15.05 -17.55 -14.13
C ARG A 76 -16.30 -16.75 -13.79
N ASP A 77 -16.13 -15.57 -13.20
CA ASP A 77 -17.23 -14.70 -12.80
C ASP A 77 -17.99 -14.20 -14.04
N ARG A 78 -17.29 -13.78 -15.10
CA ARG A 78 -17.91 -13.44 -16.39
C ARG A 78 -18.76 -14.59 -16.96
N SER A 79 -18.24 -15.82 -16.89
CA SER A 79 -18.96 -16.99 -17.40
C SER A 79 -20.18 -17.32 -16.55
N ARG A 80 -20.09 -17.13 -15.23
CA ARG A 80 -21.21 -17.30 -14.28
C ARG A 80 -22.27 -16.22 -14.46
N GLU A 81 -21.87 -14.96 -14.60
CA GLU A 81 -22.76 -13.83 -14.88
C GLU A 81 -23.56 -14.06 -16.16
N ALA A 82 -22.88 -14.46 -17.25
CA ALA A 82 -23.57 -14.76 -18.51
C ALA A 82 -24.55 -15.94 -18.38
N LYS A 83 -24.21 -16.96 -17.58
CA LYS A 83 -25.12 -18.08 -17.30
C LYS A 83 -26.31 -17.64 -16.44
N ALA A 84 -26.09 -16.82 -15.42
CA ALA A 84 -27.12 -16.29 -14.54
C ALA A 84 -28.10 -15.38 -15.29
N LEU A 85 -27.59 -14.48 -16.13
CA LEU A 85 -28.42 -13.60 -16.96
C LEU A 85 -29.36 -14.39 -17.88
N ARG A 86 -28.84 -15.44 -18.54
CA ARG A 86 -29.67 -16.32 -19.37
C ARG A 86 -30.72 -17.08 -18.55
N ALA A 87 -30.38 -17.50 -17.33
CA ALA A 87 -31.29 -18.24 -16.46
C ALA A 87 -32.40 -17.35 -15.89
N ALA A 88 -32.09 -16.11 -15.52
CA ALA A 88 -33.02 -15.17 -14.90
C ALA A 88 -34.20 -14.77 -15.80
N LYS A 89 -34.03 -14.79 -17.13
CA LYS A 89 -35.07 -14.41 -18.12
C LYS A 89 -35.79 -13.11 -17.73
N LEU A 90 -35.00 -12.07 -17.44
CA LEU A 90 -35.44 -10.82 -16.81
C LEU A 90 -36.67 -10.21 -17.50
N ASP A 91 -36.71 -10.18 -18.83
CA ASP A 91 -37.83 -9.59 -19.58
C ASP A 91 -39.17 -10.26 -19.25
N ARG A 92 -39.19 -11.60 -19.17
CA ARG A 92 -40.42 -12.35 -18.86
C ARG A 92 -40.82 -12.22 -17.41
N THR A 93 -39.85 -12.16 -16.50
CA THR A 93 -40.15 -11.94 -15.07
C THR A 93 -40.69 -10.53 -14.85
N ILE A 94 -40.13 -9.52 -15.54
CA ILE A 94 -40.58 -8.13 -15.48
C ILE A 94 -41.97 -8.00 -16.09
N GLU A 95 -42.21 -8.56 -17.27
CA GLU A 95 -43.53 -8.55 -17.92
C GLU A 95 -44.61 -9.16 -17.01
N LYS A 96 -44.32 -10.32 -16.41
CA LYS A 96 -45.23 -10.98 -15.48
C LYS A 96 -45.51 -10.10 -14.25
N GLU A 97 -44.48 -9.49 -13.67
CA GLU A 97 -44.62 -8.60 -12.52
C GLU A 97 -45.45 -7.35 -12.88
N LEU A 98 -45.22 -6.74 -14.04
CA LEU A 98 -45.99 -5.59 -14.51
C LEU A 98 -47.46 -5.93 -14.73
N LEU A 99 -47.75 -7.11 -15.31
CA LEU A 99 -49.13 -7.59 -15.47
C LEU A 99 -49.80 -7.88 -14.11
N GLU A 100 -49.08 -8.46 -13.16
CA GLU A 100 -49.58 -8.68 -11.80
C GLU A 100 -49.87 -7.34 -11.09
N ARG A 101 -49.00 -6.33 -11.24
CA ARG A 101 -49.21 -4.98 -10.71
C ARG A 101 -50.41 -4.26 -11.34
N LEU A 102 -50.59 -4.42 -12.65
CA LEU A 102 -51.76 -3.91 -13.35
C LEU A 102 -53.05 -4.57 -12.83
N ARG A 103 -53.05 -5.90 -12.68
CA ARG A 103 -54.18 -6.66 -12.14
C ARG A 103 -54.50 -6.33 -10.68
N SER A 104 -53.51 -5.97 -9.89
CA SER A 104 -53.69 -5.58 -8.48
C SER A 104 -54.14 -4.12 -8.30
N GLY A 105 -54.45 -3.40 -9.39
CA GLY A 105 -55.01 -2.04 -9.34
C GLY A 105 -54.02 -0.98 -8.86
N THR A 106 -52.72 -1.28 -8.82
CA THR A 106 -51.70 -0.33 -8.31
C THR A 106 -51.55 0.93 -9.15
N TYR A 107 -52.06 0.94 -10.39
CA TYR A 107 -51.97 2.06 -11.33
C TYR A 107 -53.30 2.83 -11.53
N ASP A 108 -54.39 2.44 -10.85
CA ASP A 108 -55.72 3.08 -10.97
C ASP A 108 -55.78 4.52 -10.40
N SER A 109 -54.74 4.97 -9.69
CA SER A 109 -54.65 6.36 -9.18
C SER A 109 -53.90 7.32 -10.10
N ILE A 110 -53.33 6.81 -11.20
CA ILE A 110 -52.44 7.56 -12.11
C ILE A 110 -53.10 7.82 -13.48
N TYR A 111 -54.24 7.18 -13.78
CA TYR A 111 -55.04 7.37 -14.99
C TYR A 111 -56.50 7.72 -14.68
#